data_AF-A0A524G1W5-F1
#
_entry.id   AF-A0A524G1W5-F1
#
_cell.length_a   1.000
_cell.length_b   1.000
_cell.length_c   1.000
_cell.angle_alpha   90.00
_cell.angle_beta   90.00
_cell.angle_gamma   90.00
#
_symmetry.space_group_name_H-M   'P 1'
#
loop_
_entity.id
_entity.type
_entity.pdbx_description
1 polymer ?
#
loop_
_entity_poly.entity_id
_entity_poly.type
_entity_poly.pdbx_seq_one_letter_code
_entity_poly.pdbx_strand_id
1 'polypeptide(L)'
;MNRLNKAGSGSKNIDHIFSGLQDTIHTPFDNLLPKVEESAVQFYIDAMRIYLGLCEGTISMEEALKAVDYLKENPEYATFPTNPTIIPINQRFKLKMLDNLKTLNKFNLFTKSAIRSAYNFAFLIEEAPITNTDLSVLTALSNDPLISLVEASRFLNLAPRTVARSLERLQERHQLRVSTFVDTSAFNLQSVMLFFVLREGIEWDSIETGLQQFPFTKSILKTTMTDIGYITFLIPNYSETESIFQRSIKNLSRTIFEYSSLHRQTSSGSVSNVNLFSQGSWRLPEDLEYILKTDTEVDSSNLPPLLSCSGMKSDFTKEDFAITAQLQMDFRSTPSKISEHLVMKGWDTDPRRVSSVIRRLQSRNLLLPYIIFALPKLSSNFCFEITCSTDYKSRILEAIRKFPWVMYYLSDRGIIVWTMTPGEHQVDYYQLFRALEQRPGINSVQPIMTISQQGSRSMMDLTRNYAYENGVWSVESDEIDIGNYIEL
;
A
#
# COMPACT_ATOMS: atom_id res chain seq x y z
N MET A 1 -15.62 -14.53 54.57
CA MET A 1 -15.41 -15.33 53.35
C MET A 1 -16.58 -15.10 52.41
N ASN A 2 -16.38 -14.22 51.43
CA ASN A 2 -17.17 -14.02 50.20
C ASN A 2 -16.76 -12.67 49.64
N ARG A 3 -16.18 -12.66 48.43
CA ARG A 3 -16.42 -11.63 47.41
C ARG A 3 -15.71 -12.03 46.11
N LEU A 4 -16.55 -12.34 45.11
CA LEU A 4 -16.25 -12.30 43.69
C LEU A 4 -15.68 -10.93 43.32
N ASN A 5 -14.61 -10.90 42.51
CA ASN A 5 -14.24 -9.71 41.75
C ASN A 5 -14.38 -10.00 40.26
N LYS A 6 -15.29 -9.23 39.66
CA LYS A 6 -15.63 -9.17 38.24
C LYS A 6 -14.38 -8.86 37.41
N ALA A 7 -14.18 -9.64 36.35
CA ALA A 7 -13.42 -9.23 35.18
C ALA A 7 -14.10 -7.98 34.57
N GLY A 8 -13.40 -6.85 34.59
CA GLY A 8 -13.81 -5.65 33.89
C GLY A 8 -13.42 -5.79 32.42
N SER A 9 -14.43 -5.91 31.56
CA SER A 9 -14.31 -5.70 30.12
C SER A 9 -13.73 -4.29 29.87
N GLY A 10 -12.57 -4.24 29.24
CA GLY A 10 -11.88 -3.00 28.88
C GLY A 10 -12.56 -2.28 27.72
N SER A 11 -13.75 -1.73 27.95
CA SER A 11 -14.30 -0.60 27.19
C SER A 11 -13.95 0.66 27.98
N LYS A 12 -12.70 1.13 27.89
CA LYS A 12 -12.32 2.46 28.40
C LYS A 12 -12.35 3.46 27.25
N ASN A 13 -13.31 4.38 27.31
CA ASN A 13 -13.30 5.74 26.75
C ASN A 13 -12.39 5.98 25.54
N ILE A 14 -12.83 5.53 24.37
CA ILE A 14 -12.20 5.89 23.09
C ILE A 14 -12.65 7.31 22.66
N ASP A 15 -13.87 7.73 23.03
CA ASP A 15 -14.45 9.01 22.57
C ASP A 15 -13.80 10.28 23.16
N HIS A 16 -13.14 10.19 24.33
CA HIS A 16 -12.46 11.33 24.95
C HIS A 16 -11.01 11.55 24.47
N ILE A 17 -10.46 10.64 23.66
CA ILE A 17 -9.06 10.72 23.20
C ILE A 17 -8.95 11.55 21.91
N PHE A 18 -9.99 11.56 21.06
CA PHE A 18 -9.95 12.19 19.73
C PHE A 18 -10.14 13.71 19.70
N SER A 19 -10.49 14.36 20.82
CA SER A 19 -10.50 15.83 20.91
C SER A 19 -9.09 16.43 20.99
N GLY A 20 -8.06 15.62 21.27
CA GLY A 20 -6.71 16.10 21.61
C GLY A 20 -5.93 16.78 20.47
N LEU A 21 -6.16 16.41 19.20
CA LEU A 21 -5.46 16.99 18.05
C LEU A 21 -5.97 18.40 17.68
N GLN A 22 -7.25 18.68 17.89
CA GLN A 22 -7.84 20.01 17.70
C GLN A 22 -7.26 21.04 18.67
N ASP A 23 -6.91 20.59 19.88
CA ASP A 23 -6.37 21.44 20.94
C ASP A 23 -4.84 21.59 20.87
N THR A 24 -4.14 20.80 20.03
CA THR A 24 -2.67 20.80 19.94
C THR A 24 -2.12 21.31 18.60
N ILE A 25 -2.88 21.22 17.50
CA ILE A 25 -2.44 21.70 16.19
C ILE A 25 -3.35 22.85 15.75
N HIS A 26 -2.76 24.03 15.61
CA HIS A 26 -3.45 25.20 15.06
C HIS A 26 -2.96 25.54 13.67
N THR A 27 -3.91 25.87 12.80
CA THR A 27 -3.64 26.34 11.44
C THR A 27 -4.36 27.65 11.16
N PRO A 28 -3.88 28.47 10.22
CA PRO A 28 -4.60 29.68 9.78
C PRO A 28 -5.96 29.37 9.14
N PHE A 29 -6.28 28.09 8.91
CA PHE A 29 -7.49 27.61 8.24
C PHE A 29 -8.42 26.83 9.17
N ASP A 30 -8.21 26.89 10.49
CA ASP A 30 -9.04 26.17 11.45
C ASP A 30 -10.52 26.57 11.37
N ASN A 31 -10.81 27.79 10.89
CA ASN A 31 -12.16 28.26 10.61
C ASN A 31 -12.86 27.53 9.44
N LEU A 32 -12.09 26.87 8.57
CA LEU A 32 -12.61 26.08 7.44
C LEU A 32 -12.72 24.59 7.79
N LEU A 33 -12.13 24.13 8.89
CA LEU A 33 -12.20 22.73 9.32
C LEU A 33 -13.48 22.52 10.15
N PRO A 34 -14.44 21.70 9.68
CA PRO A 34 -15.68 21.49 10.41
C PRO A 34 -15.40 20.75 11.72
N LYS A 35 -16.22 21.04 12.74
CA LYS A 35 -16.23 20.30 13.99
C LYS A 35 -17.29 19.21 13.89
N VAL A 36 -16.88 17.96 14.03
CA VAL A 36 -17.73 16.79 13.91
C VAL A 36 -17.50 15.87 15.12
N GLU A 37 -18.54 15.15 15.53
CA GLU A 37 -18.45 14.18 16.63
C GLU A 37 -18.07 12.78 16.12
N GLU A 38 -18.34 12.48 14.85
CA GLU A 38 -18.06 11.18 14.25
C GLU A 38 -16.54 10.97 14.09
N SER A 39 -15.97 10.04 14.85
CA SER A 39 -14.53 9.74 14.89
C SER A 39 -13.93 9.43 13.50
N ALA A 40 -14.67 8.69 12.66
CA ALA A 40 -14.23 8.37 11.30
C ALA A 40 -14.12 9.62 10.40
N VAL A 41 -14.99 10.62 10.60
CA VAL A 41 -14.93 11.89 9.87
C VAL A 41 -13.79 12.75 10.41
N GLN A 42 -13.63 12.77 11.73
CA GLN A 42 -12.57 13.51 12.42
C GLN A 42 -11.18 13.07 11.95
N PHE A 43 -10.96 11.78 11.71
CA PHE A 43 -9.73 11.23 11.14
C PHE A 43 -9.29 11.97 9.86
N TYR A 44 -10.19 12.15 8.89
CA TYR A 44 -9.86 12.83 7.63
C TYR A 44 -9.63 14.33 7.83
N ILE A 45 -10.39 14.97 8.72
CA ILE A 45 -10.23 16.39 9.04
C ILE A 45 -8.87 16.64 9.70
N ASP A 46 -8.45 15.78 10.62
CA ASP A 46 -7.15 15.87 11.27
C ASP A 46 -6.01 15.60 10.29
N ALA A 47 -6.18 14.65 9.37
CA ALA A 47 -5.22 14.44 8.28
C ALA A 47 -5.07 15.69 7.38
N MET A 48 -6.18 16.36 7.05
CA MET A 48 -6.14 17.65 6.34
C MET A 48 -5.44 18.73 7.18
N ARG A 49 -5.75 18.82 8.48
CA ARG A 49 -5.17 19.81 9.39
C ARG A 49 -3.65 19.68 9.46
N ILE A 50 -3.14 18.46 9.64
CA ILE A 50 -1.69 18.19 9.67
C ILE A 50 -1.04 18.61 8.34
N TYR A 51 -1.63 18.25 7.20
CA TYR A 51 -1.09 18.62 5.89
C TYR A 51 -1.05 20.14 5.68
N LEU A 52 -2.14 20.84 6.02
CA LEU A 52 -2.23 22.29 5.90
C LEU A 52 -1.24 23.00 6.85
N GLY A 53 -1.09 22.50 8.09
CA GLY A 53 -0.12 23.02 9.05
C GLY A 53 1.32 22.88 8.57
N LEU A 54 1.66 21.73 7.96
CA LEU A 54 2.97 21.53 7.31
C LEU A 54 3.18 22.49 6.13
N CYS A 55 2.16 22.75 5.33
CA CYS A 55 2.26 23.69 4.20
C CYS A 55 2.50 25.13 4.65
N GLU A 56 1.89 25.56 5.77
CA GLU A 56 2.08 26.90 6.32
C GLU A 56 3.31 27.03 7.22
N GLY A 57 3.90 25.90 7.62
CA GLY A 57 4.94 25.87 8.63
C GLY A 57 4.44 26.25 10.03
N THR A 58 3.14 26.10 10.32
CA THR A 58 2.61 26.30 11.69
C THR A 58 2.91 25.12 12.61
N ILE A 59 3.23 23.96 12.04
CA ILE A 59 3.79 22.82 12.76
C ILE A 59 5.09 22.38 12.10
N SER A 60 6.02 21.91 12.91
CA SER A 60 7.25 21.25 12.49
C SER A 60 6.98 19.83 11.99
N MET A 61 7.94 19.25 11.26
CA MET A 61 7.87 17.84 10.83
C MET A 61 7.81 16.87 12.03
N GLU A 62 8.49 17.21 13.13
CA GLU A 62 8.47 16.40 14.35
C GLU A 62 7.07 16.38 14.99
N GLU A 63 6.43 17.54 15.12
CA GLU A 63 5.05 17.65 15.64
C GLU A 63 4.07 16.91 14.72
N ALA A 64 4.23 17.03 13.41
CA ALA A 64 3.40 16.31 12.45
C ALA A 64 3.56 14.78 12.54
N LEU A 65 4.78 14.28 12.77
CA LEU A 65 5.01 12.84 12.96
C LEU A 65 4.33 12.32 14.24
N LYS A 66 4.39 13.08 15.34
CA LYS A 66 3.65 12.75 16.58
C LYS A 66 2.13 12.78 16.34
N ALA A 67 1.64 13.78 15.61
CA ALA A 67 0.24 13.90 15.22
C ALA A 67 -0.26 12.70 14.41
N VAL A 68 0.57 12.20 13.50
CA VAL A 68 0.29 11.00 12.72
C VAL A 68 0.23 9.76 13.58
N ASP A 69 1.04 9.65 14.64
CA ASP A 69 0.94 8.52 15.56
C ASP A 69 -0.39 8.48 16.31
N TYR A 70 -1.03 9.63 16.57
CA TYR A 70 -2.41 9.69 17.06
C TYR A 70 -3.43 9.28 15.98
N LEU A 71 -3.25 9.70 14.72
CA LEU A 71 -4.13 9.27 13.62
C LEU A 71 -4.17 7.74 13.48
N LYS A 72 -3.04 7.06 13.73
CA LYS A 72 -2.94 5.59 13.65
C LYS A 72 -3.73 4.84 14.72
N GLU A 73 -4.10 5.52 15.81
CA GLU A 73 -4.94 4.94 16.86
C GLU A 73 -6.42 4.90 16.43
N ASN A 74 -6.79 5.64 15.39
CA ASN A 74 -8.14 5.60 14.82
C ASN A 74 -8.34 4.32 13.97
N PRO A 75 -9.43 3.53 14.19
CA PRO A 75 -9.73 2.34 13.39
C PRO A 75 -9.85 2.60 11.88
N GLU A 76 -10.29 3.80 11.49
CA GLU A 76 -10.39 4.20 10.08
C GLU A 76 -9.03 4.15 9.37
N TYR A 77 -7.91 4.22 10.09
CA TYR A 77 -6.56 4.06 9.53
C TYR A 77 -6.32 2.67 8.91
N ALA A 78 -7.05 1.62 9.32
CA ALA A 78 -6.96 0.30 8.67
C ALA A 78 -7.67 0.28 7.30
N THR A 79 -8.73 1.06 7.14
CA THR A 79 -9.51 1.19 5.89
C THR A 79 -8.87 2.19 4.94
N PHE A 80 -8.36 3.29 5.49
CA PHE A 80 -7.79 4.39 4.72
C PHE A 80 -6.48 4.92 5.34
N PRO A 81 -5.41 4.10 5.34
CA PRO A 81 -4.13 4.45 5.96
C PRO A 81 -3.54 5.68 5.27
N THR A 82 -3.48 6.77 6.02
CA THR A 82 -3.13 8.09 5.52
C THR A 82 -2.05 8.69 6.38
N ASN A 83 -0.93 9.04 5.76
CA ASN A 83 0.16 9.74 6.42
C ASN A 83 0.45 11.06 5.68
N PRO A 84 -0.02 12.20 6.20
CA PRO A 84 0.24 13.51 5.61
C PRO A 84 1.72 13.86 5.46
N THR A 85 2.62 13.30 6.28
CA THR A 85 4.06 13.67 6.28
C THR A 85 4.84 13.11 5.08
N ILE A 86 4.29 12.09 4.41
CA ILE A 86 4.89 11.52 3.19
C ILE A 86 4.35 12.14 1.91
N ILE A 87 3.37 13.04 2.02
CA ILE A 87 2.83 13.76 0.88
C ILE A 87 3.72 14.99 0.63
N PRO A 88 4.24 15.17 -0.60
CA PRO A 88 5.02 16.37 -0.94
C PRO A 88 4.26 17.64 -0.57
N ILE A 89 4.95 18.56 0.11
CA ILE A 89 4.42 19.90 0.40
C ILE A 89 4.26 20.62 -0.94
N ASN A 90 3.01 20.85 -1.34
CA ASN A 90 2.68 21.36 -2.66
C ASN A 90 1.53 22.36 -2.56
N GLN A 91 1.81 23.59 -3.01
CA GLN A 91 0.85 24.69 -2.98
C GLN A 91 -0.45 24.37 -3.73
N ARG A 92 -0.41 23.55 -4.79
CA ARG A 92 -1.59 23.14 -5.54
C ARG A 92 -2.50 22.22 -4.72
N PHE A 93 -1.95 21.25 -4.00
CA PHE A 93 -2.72 20.37 -3.13
C PHE A 93 -3.35 21.15 -1.98
N LYS A 94 -2.58 22.07 -1.38
CA LYS A 94 -3.11 23.01 -0.38
C LYS A 94 -4.32 23.77 -0.91
N LEU A 95 -4.21 24.44 -2.07
CA LEU A 95 -5.31 25.24 -2.63
C LEU A 95 -6.56 24.40 -2.91
N LYS A 96 -6.40 23.21 -3.54
CA LYS A 96 -7.51 22.29 -3.77
C LYS A 96 -8.17 21.84 -2.46
N MET A 97 -7.38 21.51 -1.45
CA MET A 97 -7.90 21.12 -0.14
C MET A 97 -8.71 22.24 0.50
N LEU A 98 -8.22 23.49 0.44
CA LEU A 98 -8.95 24.65 0.95
C LEU A 98 -10.26 24.90 0.18
N ASP A 99 -10.26 24.75 -1.13
CA ASP A 99 -11.47 24.91 -1.95
C ASP A 99 -12.49 23.80 -1.70
N ASN A 100 -12.03 22.57 -1.49
CA ASN A 100 -12.89 21.46 -1.06
C ASN A 100 -13.50 21.75 0.32
N LEU A 101 -12.72 22.21 1.30
CA LEU A 101 -13.22 22.59 2.63
C LEU A 101 -14.24 23.73 2.58
N LYS A 102 -14.00 24.78 1.78
CA LYS A 102 -15.00 25.84 1.55
C LYS A 102 -16.29 25.29 0.97
N THR A 103 -16.20 24.35 0.03
CA THR A 103 -17.36 23.70 -0.59
C THR A 103 -18.14 22.88 0.43
N LEU A 104 -17.46 22.06 1.23
CA LEU A 104 -18.09 21.26 2.29
C LEU A 104 -18.85 22.15 3.29
N ASN A 105 -18.24 23.26 3.73
CA ASN A 105 -18.89 24.22 4.64
C ASN A 105 -20.09 24.92 3.99
N LYS A 106 -19.96 25.37 2.74
CA LYS A 106 -21.03 26.06 2.01
C LYS A 106 -22.30 25.20 1.88
N PHE A 107 -22.12 23.89 1.69
CA PHE A 107 -23.21 22.94 1.47
C PHE A 107 -23.55 22.08 2.70
N ASN A 108 -22.90 22.30 3.83
CA ASN A 108 -23.08 21.53 5.07
C ASN A 108 -22.90 20.01 4.87
N LEU A 109 -21.89 19.61 4.09
CA LEU A 109 -21.61 18.22 3.71
C LEU A 109 -20.58 17.61 4.65
N PHE A 110 -21.00 17.16 5.82
CA PHE A 110 -20.09 16.64 6.86
C PHE A 110 -20.19 15.13 7.08
N THR A 111 -20.61 14.39 6.06
CA THR A 111 -20.65 12.92 6.10
C THR A 111 -19.26 12.32 5.85
N LYS A 112 -19.01 11.12 6.37
CA LYS A 112 -17.77 10.34 6.11
C LYS A 112 -17.43 10.28 4.63
N SER A 113 -18.41 9.96 3.78
CA SER A 113 -18.21 9.86 2.34
C SER A 113 -17.81 11.19 1.70
N ALA A 114 -18.45 12.30 2.08
CA ALA A 114 -18.16 13.62 1.53
C ALA A 114 -16.77 14.11 1.94
N ILE A 115 -16.41 14.01 3.22
CA ILE A 115 -15.09 14.43 3.72
C ILE A 115 -13.97 13.56 3.15
N ARG A 116 -14.13 12.24 3.14
CA ARG A 116 -13.18 11.31 2.50
C ARG A 116 -12.98 11.64 1.02
N SER A 117 -14.08 11.88 0.32
CA SER A 117 -14.04 12.24 -1.10
C SER A 117 -13.28 13.55 -1.32
N ALA A 118 -13.58 14.59 -0.55
CA ALA A 118 -12.88 15.87 -0.56
C ALA A 118 -11.37 15.73 -0.27
N TYR A 119 -11.00 14.87 0.69
CA TYR A 119 -9.61 14.52 0.98
C TYR A 119 -8.92 13.93 -0.25
N ASN A 120 -9.52 12.90 -0.84
CA ASN A 120 -8.97 12.22 -2.00
C ASN A 120 -8.83 13.15 -3.21
N PHE A 121 -9.85 13.97 -3.46
CA PHE A 121 -9.86 14.94 -4.56
C PHE A 121 -8.75 15.98 -4.45
N ALA A 122 -8.32 16.34 -3.24
CA ALA A 122 -7.23 17.29 -3.06
C ALA A 122 -5.89 16.79 -3.65
N PHE A 123 -5.69 15.47 -3.64
CA PHE A 123 -4.47 14.82 -4.12
C PHE A 123 -4.60 14.21 -5.53
N LEU A 124 -5.79 14.31 -6.15
CA LEU A 124 -5.94 13.93 -7.55
C LEU A 124 -5.09 14.86 -8.43
N ILE A 125 -4.18 14.23 -9.18
CA ILE A 125 -3.34 14.89 -10.16
C ILE A 125 -4.19 15.20 -11.37
N GLU A 126 -4.19 16.46 -11.83
CA GLU A 126 -4.68 16.73 -13.18
C GLU A 126 -3.55 16.41 -14.16
N GLU A 127 -3.90 15.76 -15.26
CA GLU A 127 -2.95 15.31 -16.27
C GLU A 127 -2.04 16.46 -16.72
N ALA A 128 -0.73 16.27 -16.56
CA ALA A 128 0.29 17.18 -17.05
C ALA A 128 1.04 16.53 -18.21
N PRO A 129 1.35 17.25 -19.30
CA PRO A 129 2.16 16.70 -20.37
C PRO A 129 3.57 16.39 -19.85
N ILE A 130 4.11 15.23 -20.25
CA ILE A 130 5.49 14.83 -19.97
C ILE A 130 6.40 15.22 -21.15
N THR A 131 7.57 15.79 -20.87
CA THR A 131 8.56 16.14 -21.90
C THR A 131 9.36 14.90 -22.32
N ASN A 132 9.95 14.90 -23.52
CA ASN A 132 10.80 13.78 -23.97
C ASN A 132 11.97 13.52 -23.01
N THR A 133 12.59 14.57 -22.48
CA THR A 133 13.68 14.43 -21.51
C THR A 133 13.20 13.78 -20.22
N ASP A 134 12.04 14.19 -19.70
CA ASP A 134 11.45 13.62 -18.49
C ASP A 134 11.05 12.15 -18.72
N LEU A 135 10.52 11.84 -19.90
CA LEU A 135 10.21 10.46 -20.29
C LEU A 135 11.47 9.59 -20.37
N SER A 136 12.58 10.08 -20.95
CA SER A 136 13.85 9.32 -21.00
C SER A 136 14.44 9.06 -19.61
N VAL A 137 14.37 10.04 -18.71
CA VAL A 137 14.79 9.86 -17.31
C VAL A 137 13.90 8.86 -16.58
N LEU A 138 12.58 8.92 -16.80
CA LEU A 138 11.64 7.95 -16.25
C LEU A 138 11.89 6.53 -16.78
N THR A 139 12.15 6.36 -18.08
CA THR A 139 12.51 5.05 -18.66
C THR A 139 13.79 4.50 -18.05
N ALA A 140 14.82 5.34 -17.85
CA ALA A 140 16.06 4.91 -17.20
C ALA A 140 15.81 4.41 -15.76
N LEU A 141 15.01 5.15 -14.99
CA LEU A 141 14.61 4.76 -13.62
C LEU A 141 13.69 3.53 -13.58
N SER A 142 12.89 3.31 -14.62
CA SER A 142 12.05 2.11 -14.75
C SER A 142 12.88 0.85 -14.94
N ASN A 143 14.02 0.97 -15.64
CA ASN A 143 14.93 -0.15 -15.86
C ASN A 143 15.85 -0.39 -14.65
N ASP A 144 16.30 0.68 -14.01
CA ASP A 144 17.11 0.63 -12.79
C ASP A 144 16.63 1.72 -11.79
N PRO A 145 15.75 1.35 -10.83
CA PRO A 145 15.25 2.29 -9.83
C PRO A 145 16.33 2.90 -8.92
N LEU A 146 17.50 2.26 -8.86
CA LEU A 146 18.64 2.67 -8.03
C LEU A 146 19.70 3.47 -8.77
N ILE A 147 19.55 3.67 -10.07
CA ILE A 147 20.53 4.40 -10.89
C ILE A 147 20.88 5.74 -10.24
N SER A 148 22.19 6.01 -10.12
CA SER A 148 22.66 7.29 -9.61
C SER A 148 22.47 8.39 -10.65
N LEU A 149 22.43 9.66 -10.21
CA LEU A 149 22.35 10.81 -11.13
C LEU A 149 23.52 10.82 -12.13
N VAL A 150 24.70 10.38 -11.69
CA VAL A 150 25.91 10.34 -12.52
C VAL A 150 25.80 9.22 -13.57
N GLU A 151 25.37 8.03 -13.18
CA GLU A 151 25.18 6.92 -14.12
C GLU A 151 24.07 7.22 -15.13
N ALA A 152 22.93 7.75 -14.68
CA ALA A 152 21.84 8.18 -15.54
C ALA A 152 22.29 9.26 -16.53
N SER A 153 23.11 10.23 -16.08
CA SER A 153 23.63 11.28 -16.96
C SER A 153 24.51 10.73 -18.09
N ARG A 154 25.34 9.72 -17.79
CA ARG A 154 26.19 9.03 -18.78
C ARG A 154 25.35 8.19 -19.74
N PHE A 155 24.40 7.43 -19.20
CA PHE A 155 23.52 6.56 -19.99
C PHE A 155 22.64 7.36 -20.97
N LEU A 156 22.09 8.49 -20.53
CA LEU A 156 21.20 9.33 -21.33
C LEU A 156 21.93 10.37 -22.18
N ASN A 157 23.25 10.50 -22.04
CA ASN A 157 24.05 11.57 -22.64
C ASN A 157 23.50 12.99 -22.32
N LEU A 158 23.20 13.21 -21.04
CA LEU A 158 22.67 14.48 -20.51
C LEU A 158 23.59 15.03 -19.42
N ALA A 159 23.56 16.34 -19.17
CA ALA A 159 24.23 16.90 -18.00
C ALA A 159 23.56 16.42 -16.70
N PRO A 160 24.31 16.12 -15.62
CA PRO A 160 23.74 15.68 -14.33
C PRO A 160 22.69 16.63 -13.76
N ARG A 161 22.87 17.95 -13.96
CA ARG A 161 21.90 18.97 -13.54
C ARG A 161 20.57 18.86 -14.28
N THR A 162 20.59 18.44 -15.54
CA THR A 162 19.38 18.21 -16.34
C THR A 162 18.61 17.00 -15.82
N VAL A 163 19.32 15.91 -15.48
CA VAL A 163 18.72 14.72 -14.86
C VAL A 163 18.12 15.05 -13.50
N ALA A 164 18.82 15.78 -12.64
CA ALA A 164 18.32 16.19 -11.33
C ALA A 164 17.04 17.03 -11.44
N ARG A 165 17.03 18.05 -12.31
CA ARG A 165 15.83 18.88 -12.56
C ARG A 165 14.67 18.10 -13.17
N SER A 166 14.97 17.09 -13.97
CA SER A 166 13.96 16.20 -14.55
C SER A 166 13.33 15.32 -13.49
N LEU A 167 14.15 14.74 -12.60
CA LEU A 167 13.67 13.99 -11.44
C LEU A 167 12.78 14.83 -10.52
N GLU A 168 13.17 16.07 -10.21
CA GLU A 168 12.34 17.02 -9.44
C GLU A 168 10.97 17.24 -10.11
N ARG A 169 10.96 17.52 -11.43
CA ARG A 169 9.70 17.68 -12.17
C ARG A 169 8.84 16.43 -12.18
N LEU A 170 9.45 15.25 -12.35
CA LEU A 170 8.75 13.96 -12.31
C LEU A 170 8.15 13.70 -10.93
N GLN A 171 8.86 14.01 -9.85
CA GLN A 171 8.36 13.92 -8.48
C GLN A 171 7.18 14.88 -8.24
N GLU A 172 7.29 16.12 -8.71
CA GLU A 172 6.27 17.15 -8.49
C GLU A 172 5.01 16.95 -9.35
N ARG A 173 5.18 16.66 -10.65
CA ARG A 173 4.08 16.65 -11.64
C ARG A 173 3.51 15.27 -11.90
N HIS A 174 4.33 14.23 -11.72
CA HIS A 174 3.99 12.84 -12.02
C HIS A 174 4.10 11.93 -10.78
N GLN A 175 4.27 12.50 -9.59
CA GLN A 175 4.40 11.76 -8.32
C GLN A 175 5.38 10.58 -8.40
N LEU A 176 6.46 10.74 -9.16
CA LEU A 176 7.48 9.70 -9.25
C LEU A 176 8.06 9.43 -7.85
N ARG A 177 8.00 8.18 -7.41
CA ARG A 177 8.58 7.71 -6.16
C ARG A 177 9.33 6.42 -6.41
N VAL A 178 10.40 6.20 -5.66
CA VAL A 178 11.07 4.89 -5.59
C VAL A 178 10.67 4.23 -4.29
N SER A 179 9.98 3.12 -4.40
CA SER A 179 9.57 2.28 -3.29
C SER A 179 10.33 0.95 -3.33
N THR A 180 10.09 0.09 -2.37
CA THR A 180 10.72 -1.23 -2.30
C THR A 180 9.77 -2.27 -1.73
N PHE A 181 9.78 -3.47 -2.30
CA PHE A 181 9.27 -4.64 -1.61
C PHE A 181 10.29 -5.09 -0.58
N VAL A 182 9.78 -5.51 0.56
CA VAL A 182 10.56 -6.09 1.65
C VAL A 182 10.10 -7.53 1.82
N ASP A 183 11.05 -8.46 1.93
CA ASP A 183 10.72 -9.82 2.36
C ASP A 183 10.37 -9.82 3.86
N THR A 184 9.08 -9.65 4.16
CA THR A 184 8.60 -9.62 5.54
C THR A 184 8.79 -10.96 6.27
N SER A 185 8.90 -12.07 5.53
CA SER A 185 9.09 -13.39 6.12
C SER A 185 10.45 -13.53 6.80
N ALA A 186 11.44 -12.72 6.41
CA ALA A 186 12.73 -12.61 7.11
C ALA A 186 12.57 -12.16 8.57
N PHE A 187 11.52 -11.40 8.87
CA PHE A 187 11.13 -10.96 10.22
C PHE A 187 9.99 -11.80 10.81
N ASN A 188 9.78 -13.02 10.30
CA ASN A 188 8.74 -13.94 10.73
C ASN A 188 7.31 -13.36 10.62
N LEU A 189 7.09 -12.53 9.60
CA LEU A 189 5.80 -11.94 9.25
C LEU A 189 5.36 -12.42 7.87
N GLN A 190 4.24 -13.10 7.80
CA GLN A 190 3.70 -13.62 6.54
C GLN A 190 2.59 -12.71 6.02
N SER A 191 2.74 -12.22 4.79
CA SER A 191 1.63 -11.55 4.12
C SER A 191 0.65 -12.58 3.57
N VAL A 192 -0.63 -12.34 3.83
CA VAL A 192 -1.74 -13.19 3.38
C VAL A 192 -2.83 -12.28 2.82
N MET A 193 -3.47 -12.69 1.72
CA MET A 193 -4.58 -11.97 1.11
C MET A 193 -5.82 -12.85 1.07
N LEU A 194 -6.96 -12.31 1.50
CA LEU A 194 -8.27 -12.95 1.39
C LEU A 194 -9.11 -12.19 0.39
N PHE A 195 -9.51 -12.85 -0.71
CA PHE A 195 -10.62 -12.38 -1.55
C PHE A 195 -11.92 -12.95 -1.03
N PHE A 196 -13.01 -12.18 -1.09
CA PHE A 196 -14.30 -12.61 -0.58
C PHE A 196 -15.48 -11.94 -1.28
N VAL A 197 -16.61 -12.64 -1.26
CA VAL A 197 -17.96 -12.09 -1.53
C VAL A 197 -18.79 -12.35 -0.28
N LEU A 198 -19.51 -11.34 0.20
CA LEU A 198 -20.41 -11.50 1.36
C LEU A 198 -21.67 -12.26 0.93
N ARG A 199 -22.20 -13.09 1.83
CA ARG A 199 -23.53 -13.67 1.66
C ARG A 199 -24.61 -12.58 1.70
N GLU A 200 -25.71 -12.86 1.02
CA GLU A 200 -26.91 -12.03 1.11
C GLU A 200 -27.36 -11.85 2.56
N GLY A 201 -27.73 -10.61 2.93
CA GLY A 201 -28.17 -10.24 4.28
C GLY A 201 -27.04 -9.93 5.27
N ILE A 202 -25.77 -10.07 4.88
CA ILE A 202 -24.65 -9.63 5.72
C ILE A 202 -24.26 -8.19 5.39
N GLU A 203 -24.35 -7.32 6.40
CA GLU A 203 -23.99 -5.92 6.29
C GLU A 203 -22.47 -5.74 6.24
N TRP A 204 -21.97 -5.03 5.23
CA TRP A 204 -20.53 -4.78 5.05
C TRP A 204 -19.92 -4.02 6.22
N ASP A 205 -20.63 -3.00 6.74
CA ASP A 205 -20.10 -2.10 7.75
C ASP A 205 -19.75 -2.83 9.05
N SER A 206 -20.52 -3.88 9.42
CA SER A 206 -20.23 -4.73 10.58
C SER A 206 -18.93 -5.54 10.36
N ILE A 207 -18.77 -6.12 9.18
CA ILE A 207 -17.58 -6.92 8.83
C ILE A 207 -16.35 -6.02 8.73
N GLU A 208 -16.48 -4.85 8.10
CA GLU A 208 -15.42 -3.86 8.00
C GLU A 208 -14.94 -3.42 9.38
N THR A 209 -15.86 -3.15 10.31
CA THR A 209 -15.53 -2.76 11.70
C THR A 209 -14.72 -3.84 12.41
N GLY A 210 -15.14 -5.11 12.34
CA GLY A 210 -14.39 -6.21 12.95
C GLY A 210 -13.00 -6.40 12.33
N LEU A 211 -12.90 -6.25 11.01
CA LEU A 211 -11.63 -6.32 10.30
C LEU A 211 -10.69 -5.15 10.63
N GLN A 212 -11.22 -3.94 10.85
CA GLN A 212 -10.43 -2.78 11.28
C GLN A 212 -9.82 -2.99 12.67
N GLN A 213 -10.54 -3.67 13.56
CA GLN A 213 -10.09 -3.95 14.94
C GLN A 213 -9.06 -5.08 15.01
N PHE A 214 -9.04 -5.99 14.03
CA PHE A 214 -8.06 -7.06 13.99
C PHE A 214 -6.64 -6.50 13.87
N PRO A 215 -5.72 -6.75 14.83
CA PRO A 215 -4.42 -6.07 14.92
C PRO A 215 -3.56 -6.23 13.67
N PHE A 216 -3.68 -7.36 12.99
CA PHE A 216 -2.86 -7.75 11.85
C PHE A 216 -3.48 -7.42 10.48
N THR A 217 -4.65 -6.76 10.45
CA THR A 217 -5.22 -6.22 9.22
C THR A 217 -4.34 -5.10 8.69
N LYS A 218 -3.79 -5.31 7.49
CA LYS A 218 -2.89 -4.38 6.82
C LYS A 218 -3.64 -3.41 5.91
N SER A 219 -4.63 -3.90 5.16
CA SER A 219 -5.55 -3.04 4.38
C SER A 219 -6.83 -3.78 4.03
N ILE A 220 -7.91 -3.02 3.84
CA ILE A 220 -9.22 -3.51 3.43
C ILE A 220 -9.63 -2.77 2.14
N LEU A 221 -10.11 -3.50 1.14
CA LEU A 221 -10.72 -2.90 -0.04
C LEU A 221 -12.00 -3.64 -0.42
N LYS A 222 -13.12 -2.90 -0.43
CA LYS A 222 -14.35 -3.30 -1.12
C LYS A 222 -14.78 -2.12 -1.99
N THR A 223 -15.12 -2.40 -3.25
CA THR A 223 -15.62 -1.36 -4.15
C THR A 223 -17.12 -1.55 -4.37
N THR A 224 -17.81 -0.48 -4.75
CA THR A 224 -19.24 -0.55 -5.11
C THR A 224 -19.47 -1.15 -6.49
N MET A 225 -18.40 -1.30 -7.29
CA MET A 225 -18.49 -1.74 -8.69
C MET A 225 -18.36 -3.27 -8.83
N THR A 226 -17.90 -3.95 -7.79
CA THR A 226 -17.71 -5.40 -7.78
C THR A 226 -18.08 -5.97 -6.42
N ASP A 227 -18.81 -7.09 -6.38
CA ASP A 227 -19.16 -7.75 -5.12
C ASP A 227 -17.95 -8.36 -4.40
N ILE A 228 -16.86 -8.57 -5.16
CA ILE A 228 -15.60 -9.07 -4.65
C ILE A 228 -14.82 -7.95 -3.96
N GLY A 229 -14.52 -8.15 -2.69
CA GLY A 229 -13.55 -7.39 -1.93
C GLY A 229 -12.28 -8.20 -1.66
N TYR A 230 -11.25 -7.52 -1.16
CA TYR A 230 -10.08 -8.19 -0.61
C TYR A 230 -9.56 -7.53 0.66
N ILE A 231 -8.98 -8.35 1.53
CA ILE A 231 -8.30 -7.91 2.75
C ILE A 231 -6.87 -8.44 2.71
N THR A 232 -5.93 -7.62 3.14
CA THR A 232 -4.54 -8.02 3.31
C THR A 232 -4.19 -8.06 4.79
N PHE A 233 -3.44 -9.09 5.17
CA PHE A 233 -2.97 -9.32 6.53
C PHE A 233 -1.45 -9.43 6.55
N LEU A 234 -0.87 -9.15 7.71
CA LEU A 234 0.53 -9.44 8.01
C LEU A 234 0.61 -10.22 9.33
N ILE A 235 0.60 -11.54 9.22
CA ILE A 235 0.46 -12.45 10.37
C ILE A 235 1.84 -12.79 10.95
N PRO A 236 2.06 -12.60 12.26
CA PRO A 236 3.32 -12.96 12.92
C PRO A 236 3.42 -14.47 13.21
N ASN A 237 4.66 -14.96 13.25
CA ASN A 237 5.01 -16.35 13.61
C ASN A 237 4.22 -17.38 12.80
N TYR A 238 4.02 -17.11 11.51
CA TYR A 238 3.00 -17.80 10.72
C TYR A 238 3.16 -19.33 10.70
N SER A 239 4.38 -19.88 10.78
CA SER A 239 4.59 -21.33 10.89
C SER A 239 3.91 -21.97 12.10
N GLU A 240 3.75 -21.24 13.20
CA GLU A 240 3.11 -21.70 14.44
C GLU A 240 1.63 -21.34 14.46
N THR A 241 1.27 -20.18 13.89
CA THR A 241 -0.06 -19.58 14.00
C THR A 241 -0.98 -19.87 12.81
N GLU A 242 -0.45 -20.43 11.71
CA GLU A 242 -1.18 -20.74 10.47
C GLU A 242 -2.44 -21.57 10.73
N SER A 243 -2.36 -22.57 11.59
CA SER A 243 -3.50 -23.47 11.84
C SER A 243 -4.68 -22.78 12.52
N ILE A 244 -4.40 -21.79 13.40
CA ILE A 244 -5.42 -21.00 14.09
C ILE A 244 -6.05 -20.04 13.09
N PHE A 245 -5.20 -19.28 12.38
CA PHE A 245 -5.64 -18.31 11.38
C PHE A 245 -6.46 -18.95 10.25
N GLN A 246 -6.03 -20.09 9.71
CA GLN A 246 -6.79 -20.78 8.66
C GLN A 246 -8.12 -21.33 9.17
N ARG A 247 -8.16 -21.81 10.43
CA ARG A 247 -9.39 -22.34 11.03
C ARG A 247 -10.42 -21.23 11.21
N SER A 248 -10.00 -20.08 11.72
CA SER A 248 -10.89 -18.93 11.93
C SER A 248 -11.43 -18.38 10.60
N ILE A 249 -10.56 -18.21 9.59
CA ILE A 249 -11.00 -17.84 8.23
C ILE A 249 -11.99 -18.87 7.67
N LYS A 250 -11.71 -20.17 7.80
CA LYS A 250 -12.62 -21.24 7.33
C LYS A 250 -13.99 -21.20 8.03
N ASN A 251 -14.03 -20.80 9.29
CA ASN A 251 -15.29 -20.62 10.01
C ASN A 251 -16.06 -19.43 9.44
N LEU A 252 -15.42 -18.27 9.26
CA LEU A 252 -16.02 -17.09 8.63
C LEU A 252 -16.50 -17.38 7.20
N SER A 253 -15.74 -18.18 6.44
CA SER A 253 -16.13 -18.62 5.09
C SER A 253 -17.43 -19.43 5.05
N ARG A 254 -17.80 -20.10 6.15
CA ARG A 254 -19.04 -20.88 6.22
C ARG A 254 -20.25 -20.03 6.60
N THR A 255 -20.03 -18.95 7.34
CA THR A 255 -21.09 -18.14 7.93
C THR A 255 -21.33 -16.82 7.19
N ILE A 256 -20.27 -16.15 6.74
CA ILE A 256 -20.31 -14.77 6.24
C ILE A 256 -20.04 -14.70 4.75
N PHE A 257 -19.11 -15.53 4.26
CA PHE A 257 -18.70 -15.44 2.86
C PHE A 257 -19.46 -16.44 1.98
N GLU A 258 -19.92 -15.96 0.83
CA GLU A 258 -20.42 -16.81 -0.25
C GLU A 258 -19.24 -17.37 -1.05
N TYR A 259 -18.27 -16.50 -1.31
CA TYR A 259 -16.97 -16.84 -1.90
C TYR A 259 -15.87 -16.40 -0.95
N SER A 260 -14.85 -17.22 -0.79
CA SER A 260 -13.64 -16.85 -0.06
C SER A 260 -12.43 -17.56 -0.64
N SER A 261 -11.33 -16.83 -0.82
CA SER A 261 -10.10 -17.36 -1.39
C SER A 261 -8.90 -16.76 -0.66
N LEU A 262 -8.23 -17.60 0.15
CA LEU A 262 -7.06 -17.21 0.92
C LEU A 262 -5.78 -17.52 0.13
N HIS A 263 -4.86 -16.56 0.08
CA HIS A 263 -3.62 -16.58 -0.69
C HIS A 263 -2.42 -16.23 0.19
N ARG A 264 -1.50 -17.18 0.40
CA ARG A 264 -0.26 -16.93 1.15
C ARG A 264 0.85 -16.44 0.22
N GLN A 265 1.51 -15.33 0.56
CA GLN A 265 2.56 -14.73 -0.29
C GLN A 265 3.74 -15.68 -0.38
N THR A 266 4.15 -15.99 -1.59
CA THR A 266 5.43 -16.66 -1.83
C THR A 266 6.43 -15.71 -2.46
N SER A 267 5.96 -14.72 -3.22
CA SER A 267 6.83 -13.74 -3.88
C SER A 267 6.07 -12.48 -4.29
N SER A 268 6.79 -11.39 -4.53
CA SER A 268 6.22 -10.14 -5.05
C SER A 268 7.16 -9.47 -6.06
N GLY A 269 6.59 -8.68 -6.96
CA GLY A 269 7.38 -7.89 -7.89
C GLY A 269 6.58 -6.75 -8.50
N SER A 270 7.28 -5.89 -9.23
CA SER A 270 6.67 -4.82 -10.02
C SER A 270 7.49 -4.57 -11.26
N VAL A 271 6.81 -4.16 -12.33
CA VAL A 271 7.40 -3.84 -13.61
C VAL A 271 6.60 -2.74 -14.28
N SER A 272 7.29 -1.92 -15.07
CA SER A 272 6.66 -0.91 -15.92
C SER A 272 7.29 -0.87 -17.29
N ASN A 273 6.47 -0.76 -18.33
CA ASN A 273 6.89 -0.60 -19.70
C ASN A 273 6.59 0.82 -20.19
N VAL A 274 7.39 1.77 -19.71
CA VAL A 274 7.25 3.21 -20.04
C VAL A 274 7.40 3.47 -21.54
N ASN A 275 8.07 2.59 -22.28
CA ASN A 275 8.27 2.71 -23.73
C ASN A 275 6.96 2.59 -24.53
N LEU A 276 5.88 2.08 -23.94
CA LEU A 276 4.55 2.11 -24.57
C LEU A 276 3.99 3.53 -24.68
N PHE A 277 4.47 4.46 -23.86
CA PHE A 277 4.03 5.84 -23.92
C PHE A 277 4.78 6.60 -25.03
N SER A 278 4.06 6.99 -26.07
CA SER A 278 4.62 7.72 -27.21
C SER A 278 3.63 8.74 -27.73
N GLN A 279 4.12 9.93 -28.11
CA GLN A 279 3.33 11.01 -28.70
C GLN A 279 2.09 11.42 -27.87
N GLY A 280 2.16 11.32 -26.54
CA GLY A 280 1.05 11.72 -25.65
C GLY A 280 -0.05 10.67 -25.49
N SER A 281 0.19 9.43 -25.94
CA SER A 281 -0.73 8.31 -25.84
C SER A 281 0.00 7.04 -25.41
N TRP A 282 -0.73 6.13 -24.79
CA TRP A 282 -0.23 4.79 -24.51
C TRP A 282 -0.60 3.87 -25.66
N ARG A 283 0.37 3.14 -26.18
CA ARG A 283 0.10 2.13 -27.20
C ARG A 283 -0.26 0.81 -26.54
N LEU A 284 -1.25 0.13 -27.13
CA LEU A 284 -1.48 -1.29 -26.85
C LEU A 284 -0.28 -2.10 -27.37
N PRO A 285 0.27 -3.07 -26.62
CA PRO A 285 1.31 -3.96 -27.13
C PRO A 285 0.84 -4.69 -28.39
N GLU A 286 1.65 -4.67 -29.46
CA GLU A 286 1.28 -5.24 -30.77
C GLU A 286 0.94 -6.74 -30.70
N ASP A 287 1.58 -7.48 -29.79
CA ASP A 287 1.37 -8.92 -29.60
C ASP A 287 0.36 -9.27 -28.50
N LEU A 288 -0.43 -8.32 -27.99
CA LEU A 288 -1.22 -8.53 -26.76
C LEU A 288 -2.11 -9.78 -26.82
N GLU A 289 -2.78 -10.00 -27.96
CA GLU A 289 -3.61 -11.18 -28.16
C GLU A 289 -2.81 -12.49 -28.22
N TYR A 290 -1.58 -12.47 -28.71
CA TYR A 290 -0.75 -13.68 -28.87
C TYR A 290 -0.14 -14.15 -27.55
N ILE A 291 0.17 -13.21 -26.65
CA ILE A 291 0.89 -13.44 -25.39
C ILE A 291 0.27 -14.51 -24.50
N LEU A 292 -1.06 -14.68 -24.55
CA LEU A 292 -1.78 -15.70 -23.75
C LEU A 292 -2.41 -16.80 -24.62
N LYS A 293 -2.24 -16.73 -25.95
CA LYS A 293 -2.82 -17.68 -26.91
C LYS A 293 -1.88 -18.82 -27.28
N THR A 294 -0.56 -18.64 -27.20
CA THR A 294 0.43 -19.61 -27.68
C THR A 294 0.96 -20.54 -26.59
N ASP A 295 1.07 -21.83 -26.91
CA ASP A 295 1.77 -22.85 -26.10
C ASP A 295 3.31 -22.69 -26.18
N THR A 296 3.80 -21.50 -26.51
CA THR A 296 5.24 -21.18 -26.55
C THR A 296 5.86 -21.44 -25.19
N GLU A 297 7.09 -21.98 -25.18
CA GLU A 297 7.84 -22.13 -23.94
C GLU A 297 8.08 -20.77 -23.30
N VAL A 298 7.93 -20.71 -21.99
CA VAL A 298 8.17 -19.47 -21.24
C VAL A 298 9.65 -19.14 -21.28
N ASP A 299 9.99 -17.95 -21.76
CA ASP A 299 11.37 -17.47 -21.74
C ASP A 299 11.73 -16.97 -20.34
N SER A 300 12.40 -17.83 -19.58
CA SER A 300 12.89 -17.53 -18.22
C SER A 300 13.79 -16.28 -18.16
N SER A 301 14.48 -15.92 -19.26
CA SER A 301 15.34 -14.71 -19.29
C SER A 301 14.52 -13.42 -19.38
N ASN A 302 13.26 -13.54 -19.78
CA ASN A 302 12.33 -12.44 -19.96
C ASN A 302 11.33 -12.28 -18.79
N LEU A 303 11.47 -13.02 -17.70
CA LEU A 303 10.62 -12.82 -16.53
C LEU A 303 10.91 -11.49 -15.81
N PRO A 304 9.88 -10.82 -15.26
CA PRO A 304 10.05 -9.60 -14.49
C PRO A 304 10.72 -9.88 -13.12
N PRO A 305 11.35 -8.87 -12.48
CA PRO A 305 12.08 -9.05 -11.22
C PRO A 305 11.21 -9.57 -10.07
N LEU A 306 11.68 -10.59 -9.35
CA LEU A 306 10.89 -11.25 -8.31
C LEU A 306 11.63 -11.27 -6.96
N LEU A 307 10.95 -10.84 -5.90
CA LEU A 307 11.40 -10.99 -4.52
C LEU A 307 10.67 -12.18 -3.88
N SER A 308 11.40 -13.25 -3.57
CA SER A 308 10.85 -14.44 -2.92
C SER A 308 10.83 -14.29 -1.41
N CYS A 309 9.80 -14.84 -0.76
CA CYS A 309 9.75 -15.00 0.68
C CYS A 309 10.77 -16.06 1.10
N SER A 310 11.85 -15.64 1.76
CA SER A 310 13.00 -16.48 2.07
C SER A 310 12.94 -17.14 3.46
N GLY A 311 11.87 -16.87 4.22
CA GLY A 311 11.66 -17.35 5.57
C GLY A 311 12.49 -16.62 6.63
N MET A 312 12.20 -16.93 7.91
CA MET A 312 12.76 -16.25 9.08
C MET A 312 14.30 -16.21 9.06
N LYS A 313 14.84 -15.04 9.42
CA LYS A 313 16.27 -14.78 9.61
C LYS A 313 16.49 -14.36 11.07
N SER A 314 16.84 -15.32 11.93
CA SER A 314 16.91 -15.13 13.39
C SER A 314 17.95 -14.11 13.86
N ASP A 315 18.89 -13.71 13.00
CA ASP A 315 19.92 -12.73 13.30
C ASP A 315 19.47 -11.26 13.09
N PHE A 316 18.29 -11.03 12.52
CA PHE A 316 17.70 -9.70 12.46
C PHE A 316 17.01 -9.36 13.79
N THR A 317 17.23 -8.14 14.27
CA THR A 317 16.69 -7.63 15.52
C THR A 317 15.46 -6.74 15.30
N LYS A 318 14.81 -6.33 16.40
CA LYS A 318 13.67 -5.39 16.34
C LYS A 318 14.07 -4.02 15.79
N GLU A 319 15.30 -3.59 16.06
CA GLU A 319 15.86 -2.37 15.49
C GLU A 319 16.04 -2.50 13.97
N ASP A 320 16.53 -3.65 13.49
CA ASP A 320 16.70 -3.88 12.06
C ASP A 320 15.34 -3.88 11.33
N PHE A 321 14.32 -4.42 11.99
CA PHE A 321 12.93 -4.36 11.53
C PHE A 321 12.44 -2.91 11.42
N ALA A 322 12.67 -2.08 12.43
CA ALA A 322 12.29 -0.67 12.43
C ALA A 322 12.99 0.11 11.31
N ILE A 323 14.29 -0.10 11.11
CA ILE A 323 15.07 0.47 9.99
C ILE A 323 14.46 0.04 8.65
N THR A 324 14.11 -1.24 8.51
CA THR A 324 13.54 -1.79 7.27
C THR A 324 12.18 -1.18 6.95
N ALA A 325 11.30 -1.05 7.96
CA ALA A 325 10.00 -0.43 7.80
C ALA A 325 10.10 1.05 7.41
N GLN A 326 11.07 1.79 7.99
CA GLN A 326 11.30 3.18 7.63
C GLN A 326 11.90 3.34 6.22
N LEU A 327 12.79 2.42 5.82
CA LEU A 327 13.36 2.35 4.48
C LEU A 327 12.28 2.09 3.41
N GLN A 328 11.25 1.30 3.73
CA GLN A 328 10.15 1.00 2.81
C GLN A 328 9.36 2.25 2.39
N MET A 329 9.26 3.26 3.28
CA MET A 329 8.50 4.49 3.02
C MET A 329 9.16 5.39 1.97
N ASP A 330 10.50 5.42 1.94
CA ASP A 330 11.28 6.18 0.97
C ASP A 330 12.63 5.47 0.77
N PHE A 331 12.70 4.62 -0.25
CA PHE A 331 13.84 3.73 -0.46
C PHE A 331 15.14 4.47 -0.78
N ARG A 332 15.05 5.70 -1.29
CA ARG A 332 16.21 6.53 -1.64
C ARG A 332 16.64 7.47 -0.51
N SER A 333 15.97 7.43 0.65
CA SER A 333 16.39 8.21 1.82
C SER A 333 17.80 7.81 2.28
N THR A 334 18.60 8.81 2.69
CA THR A 334 19.94 8.57 3.23
C THR A 334 19.86 7.91 4.61
N PRO A 335 20.89 7.15 5.02
CA PRO A 335 20.93 6.57 6.37
C PRO A 335 20.74 7.59 7.50
N SER A 336 21.28 8.80 7.34
CA SER A 336 21.11 9.90 8.30
C SER A 336 19.64 10.33 8.43
N LYS A 337 18.94 10.52 7.31
CA LYS A 337 17.52 10.89 7.32
C LYS A 337 16.63 9.80 7.93
N ILE A 338 16.94 8.53 7.66
CA ILE A 338 16.24 7.39 8.28
C ILE A 338 16.48 7.39 9.80
N SER A 339 17.72 7.57 10.24
CA SER A 339 18.10 7.68 11.66
C SER A 339 17.36 8.82 12.36
N GLU A 340 17.33 10.03 11.77
CA GLU A 340 16.58 11.18 12.31
C GLU A 340 15.09 10.86 12.49
N HIS A 341 14.45 10.24 11.49
CA HIS A 341 13.04 9.85 11.59
C HIS A 341 12.79 8.77 12.65
N LEU A 342 13.73 7.84 12.83
CA LEU A 342 13.64 6.80 13.86
C LEU A 342 13.74 7.42 15.26
N VAL A 343 14.68 8.36 15.46
CA VAL A 343 14.83 9.09 16.73
C VAL A 343 13.55 9.84 17.10
N MET A 344 12.91 10.49 16.14
CA MET A 344 11.62 11.18 16.36
C MET A 344 10.50 10.22 16.79
N LYS A 345 10.61 8.93 16.45
CA LYS A 345 9.68 7.85 16.85
C LYS A 345 10.13 7.11 18.11
N GLY A 346 11.14 7.61 18.82
CA GLY A 346 11.67 7.03 20.06
C GLY A 346 12.67 5.89 19.83
N TRP A 347 13.23 5.75 18.64
CA TRP A 347 14.27 4.76 18.30
C TRP A 347 15.63 5.44 18.16
N ASP A 348 16.48 5.30 19.17
CA ASP A 348 17.84 5.84 19.15
C ASP A 348 18.76 4.93 18.31
N THR A 349 18.88 5.24 17.01
CA THR A 349 19.62 4.44 16.04
C THR A 349 20.63 5.31 15.29
N ASP A 350 21.92 4.94 15.34
CA ASP A 350 23.00 5.64 14.65
C ASP A 350 22.97 5.46 13.12
N PRO A 351 23.28 6.48 12.30
CA PRO A 351 23.30 6.37 10.84
C PRO A 351 24.23 5.27 10.27
N ARG A 352 25.34 4.95 10.94
CA ARG A 352 26.23 3.84 10.54
C ARG A 352 25.56 2.49 10.77
N ARG A 353 24.76 2.37 11.83
CA ARG A 353 23.93 1.18 12.06
C ARG A 353 22.89 1.02 10.96
N VAL A 354 22.17 2.10 10.62
CA VAL A 354 21.23 2.12 9.48
C VAL A 354 21.90 1.65 8.19
N SER A 355 23.06 2.22 7.85
CA SER A 355 23.82 1.85 6.65
C SER A 355 24.24 0.37 6.62
N SER A 356 24.70 -0.16 7.77
CA SER A 356 25.07 -1.57 7.91
C SER A 356 23.87 -2.51 7.69
N VAL A 357 22.71 -2.17 8.26
CA VAL A 357 21.48 -2.95 8.10
C VAL A 357 21.00 -2.92 6.66
N ILE A 358 20.97 -1.76 6.00
CA ILE A 358 20.60 -1.63 4.58
C ILE A 358 21.49 -2.54 3.71
N ARG A 359 22.81 -2.50 3.92
CA ARG A 359 23.74 -3.37 3.18
C ARG A 359 23.46 -4.85 3.40
N ARG A 360 23.16 -5.25 4.65
CA ARG A 360 22.86 -6.65 4.98
C ARG A 360 21.54 -7.12 4.34
N LEU A 361 20.52 -6.26 4.31
CA LEU A 361 19.25 -6.53 3.62
C LEU A 361 19.48 -6.72 2.11
N GLN A 362 20.27 -5.83 1.49
CA GLN A 362 20.64 -5.90 0.07
C GLN A 362 21.45 -7.16 -0.25
N SER A 363 22.49 -7.46 0.54
CA SER A 363 23.36 -8.63 0.30
C SER A 363 22.64 -9.96 0.44
N ARG A 364 21.49 -9.97 1.13
CA ARG A 364 20.65 -11.15 1.34
C ARG A 364 19.44 -11.18 0.40
N ASN A 365 19.35 -10.28 -0.57
CA ASN A 365 18.24 -10.17 -1.51
C ASN A 365 16.87 -10.05 -0.81
N LEU A 366 16.79 -9.26 0.27
CA LEU A 366 15.55 -9.06 1.03
C LEU A 366 14.78 -7.81 0.60
N LEU A 367 15.28 -7.10 -0.42
CA LEU A 367 14.73 -5.85 -0.93
C LEU A 367 14.62 -5.93 -2.45
N LEU A 368 13.51 -5.46 -2.99
CA LEU A 368 13.33 -5.29 -4.43
C LEU A 368 12.77 -3.89 -4.72
N PRO A 369 13.62 -2.95 -5.17
CA PRO A 369 13.16 -1.61 -5.49
C PRO A 369 12.34 -1.57 -6.76
N TYR A 370 11.40 -0.63 -6.82
CA TYR A 370 10.57 -0.37 -7.98
C TYR A 370 10.13 1.09 -8.00
N ILE A 371 9.62 1.54 -9.15
CA ILE A 371 9.10 2.90 -9.30
C ILE A 371 7.57 2.91 -9.28
N ILE A 372 7.02 3.96 -8.67
CA ILE A 372 5.62 4.32 -8.73
C ILE A 372 5.56 5.69 -9.39
N PHE A 373 4.66 5.86 -10.36
CA PHE A 373 4.48 7.13 -11.05
C PHE A 373 3.04 7.25 -11.53
N ALA A 374 2.61 8.49 -11.75
CA ALA A 374 1.35 8.84 -12.38
C ALA A 374 1.65 9.52 -13.72
N LEU A 375 1.67 8.72 -14.78
CA LEU A 375 1.72 9.23 -16.15
C LEU A 375 0.31 9.59 -16.63
N PRO A 376 0.17 10.51 -17.60
CA PRO A 376 -1.11 10.87 -18.17
C PRO A 376 -1.88 9.65 -18.68
N LYS A 377 -3.20 9.67 -18.56
CA LYS A 377 -4.14 8.68 -19.09
C LYS A 377 -4.06 7.26 -18.52
N LEU A 378 -3.19 6.96 -17.54
CA LEU A 378 -3.25 5.70 -16.76
C LEU A 378 -4.37 5.73 -15.71
N SER A 379 -5.61 5.92 -16.17
CA SER A 379 -6.77 6.16 -15.33
C SER A 379 -7.43 4.88 -14.80
N SER A 380 -7.23 3.75 -15.47
CA SER A 380 -7.97 2.52 -15.19
C SER A 380 -7.13 1.57 -14.34
N ASN A 381 -7.62 1.25 -13.14
CA ASN A 381 -6.95 0.41 -12.16
C ASN A 381 -7.72 -0.91 -12.02
N PHE A 382 -7.00 -2.02 -12.15
CA PHE A 382 -7.56 -3.35 -11.94
C PHE A 382 -6.70 -4.14 -10.97
N CYS A 383 -7.36 -4.96 -10.17
CA CYS A 383 -6.78 -6.12 -9.51
C CYS A 383 -7.39 -7.38 -10.14
N PHE A 384 -6.57 -8.36 -10.49
CA PHE A 384 -7.01 -9.67 -10.95
C PHE A 384 -6.53 -10.73 -9.97
N GLU A 385 -7.46 -11.45 -9.36
CA GLU A 385 -7.15 -12.71 -8.67
C GLU A 385 -7.16 -13.85 -9.71
N ILE A 386 -6.01 -14.46 -9.96
CA ILE A 386 -5.89 -15.55 -10.94
C ILE A 386 -5.43 -16.81 -10.22
N THR A 387 -6.34 -17.77 -10.02
CA THR A 387 -6.00 -19.08 -9.47
C THR A 387 -5.59 -20.02 -10.59
N CYS A 388 -4.38 -20.59 -10.51
CA CYS A 388 -3.78 -21.30 -11.63
C CYS A 388 -2.62 -22.21 -11.23
N SER A 389 -2.24 -23.10 -12.15
CA SER A 389 -1.05 -23.94 -12.03
C SER A 389 0.25 -23.13 -12.08
N THR A 390 1.35 -23.72 -11.61
CA THR A 390 2.68 -23.08 -11.63
C THR A 390 3.14 -22.73 -13.04
N ASP A 391 2.80 -23.52 -14.06
CA ASP A 391 3.13 -23.21 -15.46
C ASP A 391 2.49 -21.89 -15.91
N TYR A 392 1.19 -21.71 -15.61
CA TYR A 392 0.49 -20.48 -15.95
C TYR A 392 0.95 -19.27 -15.15
N LYS A 393 1.43 -19.44 -13.91
CA LYS A 393 2.06 -18.33 -13.17
C LYS A 393 3.22 -17.75 -13.98
N SER A 394 4.11 -18.60 -14.51
CA SER A 394 5.26 -18.16 -15.32
C SER A 394 4.83 -17.50 -16.63
N ARG A 395 3.82 -18.05 -17.32
CA ARG A 395 3.25 -17.44 -18.55
C ARG A 395 2.65 -16.07 -18.28
N ILE A 396 1.89 -15.92 -17.20
CA ILE A 396 1.30 -14.63 -16.82
C ILE A 396 2.40 -13.63 -16.45
N LEU A 397 3.46 -14.04 -15.74
CA LEU A 397 4.60 -13.17 -15.42
C LEU A 397 5.29 -12.63 -16.68
N GLU A 398 5.51 -13.48 -17.68
CA GLU A 398 6.06 -13.06 -18.97
C GLU A 398 5.13 -12.04 -19.66
N ALA A 399 3.81 -12.28 -19.62
CA ALA A 399 2.82 -11.41 -20.22
C ALA A 399 2.80 -10.01 -19.60
N ILE A 400 2.73 -9.93 -18.27
CA ILE A 400 2.57 -8.67 -17.55
C ILE A 400 3.79 -7.74 -17.67
N ARG A 401 4.98 -8.27 -18.02
CA ARG A 401 6.16 -7.45 -18.32
C ARG A 401 5.92 -6.47 -19.46
N LYS A 402 5.03 -6.80 -20.40
CA LYS A 402 4.71 -5.94 -21.54
C LYS A 402 3.75 -4.80 -21.19
N PHE A 403 3.21 -4.75 -19.98
CA PHE A 403 2.14 -3.82 -19.61
C PHE A 403 2.70 -2.48 -19.13
N PRO A 404 1.90 -1.38 -19.21
CA PRO A 404 2.32 -0.05 -18.81
C PRO A 404 2.90 0.02 -17.40
N TRP A 405 2.15 -0.50 -16.42
CA TRP A 405 2.60 -0.65 -15.04
C TRP A 405 1.84 -1.80 -14.39
N VAL A 406 2.60 -2.66 -13.70
CA VAL A 406 2.08 -3.80 -12.97
C VAL A 406 2.81 -3.97 -11.65
N MET A 407 2.04 -4.29 -10.63
CA MET A 407 2.50 -4.89 -9.39
C MET A 407 1.87 -6.27 -9.29
N TYR A 408 2.62 -7.26 -8.84
CA TYR A 408 2.12 -8.63 -8.78
C TYR A 408 2.62 -9.36 -7.54
N TYR A 409 1.82 -10.33 -7.15
CA TYR A 409 2.02 -11.17 -5.98
C TYR A 409 1.81 -12.61 -6.40
N LEU A 410 2.83 -13.45 -6.18
CA LEU A 410 2.69 -14.89 -6.33
C LEU A 410 2.22 -15.47 -5.00
N SER A 411 1.26 -16.37 -5.09
CA SER A 411 0.79 -17.14 -3.95
C SER A 411 0.95 -18.63 -4.21
N ASP A 412 0.79 -19.41 -3.16
CA ASP A 412 0.58 -20.86 -3.24
C ASP A 412 -0.45 -21.28 -4.30
N ARG A 413 -1.58 -20.57 -4.41
CA ARG A 413 -2.73 -20.91 -5.29
C ARG A 413 -2.71 -20.26 -6.67
N GLY A 414 -1.92 -19.22 -6.89
CA GLY A 414 -2.06 -18.43 -8.11
C GLY A 414 -1.14 -17.22 -8.20
N ILE A 415 -1.60 -16.22 -8.95
CA ILE A 415 -1.00 -14.90 -9.08
C ILE A 415 -2.09 -13.84 -8.90
N ILE A 416 -1.76 -12.78 -8.19
CA ILE A 416 -2.59 -11.58 -8.06
C ILE A 416 -1.88 -10.47 -8.81
N VAL A 417 -2.61 -9.78 -9.70
CA VAL A 417 -2.04 -8.77 -10.59
C VAL A 417 -2.79 -7.45 -10.39
N TRP A 418 -2.08 -6.42 -9.90
CA TRP A 418 -2.55 -5.04 -9.92
C TRP A 418 -1.95 -4.33 -11.11
N THR A 419 -2.78 -3.74 -11.96
CA THR A 419 -2.31 -3.02 -13.13
C THR A 419 -2.98 -1.67 -13.29
N MET A 420 -2.19 -0.69 -13.73
CA MET A 420 -2.67 0.60 -14.18
C MET A 420 -2.60 0.61 -15.70
N THR A 421 -3.74 0.87 -16.33
CA THR A 421 -3.89 0.79 -17.79
C THR A 421 -4.51 2.08 -18.34
N PRO A 422 -4.29 2.37 -19.63
CA PRO A 422 -4.90 3.51 -20.29
C PRO A 422 -6.41 3.35 -20.36
N GLY A 423 -7.16 4.41 -20.07
CA GLY A 423 -8.63 4.35 -20.14
C GLY A 423 -9.17 3.91 -21.50
N GLU A 424 -8.50 4.34 -22.58
CA GLU A 424 -8.83 3.96 -23.96
C GLU A 424 -8.63 2.47 -24.27
N HIS A 425 -7.79 1.78 -23.49
CA HIS A 425 -7.47 0.35 -23.65
C HIS A 425 -8.00 -0.51 -22.50
N GLN A 426 -8.84 0.05 -21.63
CA GLN A 426 -9.37 -0.63 -20.44
C GLN A 426 -10.04 -1.97 -20.78
N VAL A 427 -10.84 -1.98 -21.85
CA VAL A 427 -11.57 -3.17 -22.30
C VAL A 427 -10.61 -4.24 -22.82
N ASP A 428 -9.57 -3.84 -23.56
CA ASP A 428 -8.58 -4.75 -24.15
C ASP A 428 -7.83 -5.53 -23.05
N TYR A 429 -7.32 -4.83 -22.03
CA TYR A 429 -6.62 -5.45 -20.91
C TYR A 429 -7.55 -6.33 -20.04
N TYR A 430 -8.80 -5.89 -19.84
CA TYR A 430 -9.79 -6.68 -19.11
C TYR A 430 -10.10 -8.00 -19.85
N GLN A 431 -10.40 -7.92 -21.14
CA GLN A 431 -10.72 -9.10 -21.96
C GLN A 431 -9.55 -10.07 -22.05
N LEU A 432 -8.32 -9.56 -22.13
CA LEU A 432 -7.11 -10.37 -22.14
C LEU A 432 -7.01 -11.30 -20.94
N PHE A 433 -7.16 -10.76 -19.71
CA PHE A 433 -7.14 -11.60 -18.51
C PHE A 433 -8.36 -12.51 -18.43
N ARG A 434 -9.55 -12.03 -18.80
CA ARG A 434 -10.77 -12.87 -18.80
C ARG A 434 -10.67 -14.05 -19.77
N ALA A 435 -9.97 -13.90 -20.88
CA ALA A 435 -9.74 -14.98 -21.82
C ALA A 435 -8.90 -16.13 -21.24
N LEU A 436 -8.15 -15.91 -20.16
CA LEU A 436 -7.42 -16.97 -19.45
C LEU A 436 -8.35 -18.02 -18.85
N GLU A 437 -9.59 -17.69 -18.48
CA GLU A 437 -10.52 -18.67 -17.92
C GLU A 437 -10.83 -19.83 -18.87
N GLN A 438 -10.63 -19.63 -20.18
CA GLN A 438 -10.84 -20.66 -21.20
C GLN A 438 -9.65 -21.63 -21.31
N ARG A 439 -8.57 -21.41 -20.55
CA ARG A 439 -7.30 -22.14 -20.70
C ARG A 439 -7.17 -23.31 -19.73
N PRO A 440 -6.74 -24.50 -20.19
CA PRO A 440 -6.49 -25.63 -19.30
C PRO A 440 -5.36 -25.30 -18.32
N GLY A 441 -5.63 -25.32 -17.01
CA GLY A 441 -4.66 -24.96 -15.97
C GLY A 441 -4.92 -23.62 -15.27
N ILE A 442 -5.90 -22.86 -15.76
CA ILE A 442 -6.51 -21.73 -15.05
C ILE A 442 -7.78 -22.25 -14.36
N ASN A 443 -7.92 -21.97 -13.06
CA ASN A 443 -9.08 -22.37 -12.27
C ASN A 443 -10.12 -21.25 -12.17
N SER A 444 -9.66 -20.00 -12.01
CA SER A 444 -10.54 -18.81 -12.00
C SER A 444 -9.75 -17.53 -12.31
N VAL A 445 -10.44 -16.52 -12.85
CA VAL A 445 -9.92 -15.16 -13.00
C VAL A 445 -10.96 -14.18 -12.48
N GLN A 446 -10.78 -13.63 -11.29
CA GLN A 446 -11.72 -12.64 -10.74
C GLN A 446 -11.19 -11.22 -10.94
N PRO A 447 -11.80 -10.40 -11.81
CA PRO A 447 -11.45 -9.01 -11.96
C PRO A 447 -12.10 -8.17 -10.86
N ILE A 448 -11.34 -7.23 -10.32
CA ILE A 448 -11.79 -6.28 -9.30
C ILE A 448 -11.37 -4.91 -9.82
N MET A 449 -12.35 -4.08 -10.19
CA MET A 449 -12.05 -2.68 -10.50
C MET A 449 -11.68 -1.98 -9.20
N THR A 450 -10.47 -1.45 -9.12
CA THR A 450 -9.97 -0.82 -7.91
C THR A 450 -9.95 0.69 -8.08
N ILE A 451 -10.08 1.40 -6.97
CA ILE A 451 -9.61 2.79 -6.88
C ILE A 451 -8.11 2.71 -6.58
N SER A 452 -7.30 3.64 -7.08
CA SER A 452 -5.88 3.71 -6.74
C SER A 452 -5.70 3.59 -5.23
N GLN A 453 -5.09 2.48 -4.78
CA GLN A 453 -4.88 2.23 -3.36
C GLN A 453 -3.87 3.24 -2.84
N GLN A 454 -4.27 4.06 -1.85
CA GLN A 454 -3.41 5.12 -1.32
C GLN A 454 -2.40 4.64 -0.26
N GLY A 455 -2.50 3.39 0.20
CA GLY A 455 -1.52 2.80 1.13
C GLY A 455 -2.03 1.57 1.87
N SER A 456 -1.23 1.14 2.86
CA SER A 456 -1.57 0.12 3.84
C SER A 456 -0.95 0.48 5.20
N ARG A 457 -1.44 -0.08 6.31
CA ARG A 457 -0.74 0.01 7.60
C ARG A 457 0.71 -0.48 7.44
N SER A 458 1.65 0.24 8.04
CA SER A 458 3.08 -0.13 7.93
C SER A 458 3.38 -1.36 8.78
N MET A 459 4.52 -2.02 8.50
CA MET A 459 4.97 -3.16 9.31
C MET A 459 5.10 -2.77 10.80
N MET A 460 5.60 -1.58 11.08
CA MET A 460 5.73 -1.05 12.45
C MET A 460 4.38 -0.80 13.12
N ASP A 461 3.37 -0.35 12.37
CA ASP A 461 2.04 -0.07 12.94
C ASP A 461 1.32 -1.38 13.35
N LEU A 462 1.65 -2.49 12.69
CA LEU A 462 1.06 -3.81 12.95
C LEU A 462 1.74 -4.53 14.10
N THR A 463 3.00 -4.21 14.41
CA THR A 463 3.78 -4.91 15.45
C THR A 463 4.23 -4.04 16.63
N ARG A 464 3.75 -2.79 16.71
CA ARG A 464 4.17 -1.79 17.71
C ARG A 464 4.13 -2.31 19.14
N ASN A 465 3.11 -3.08 19.49
CA ASN A 465 2.83 -3.53 20.85
C ASN A 465 3.46 -4.88 21.21
N TYR A 466 4.18 -5.52 20.29
CA TYR A 466 4.77 -6.84 20.51
C TYR A 466 6.28 -6.75 20.69
N ALA A 467 6.83 -7.57 21.60
CA ALA A 467 8.26 -7.81 21.69
C ALA A 467 8.72 -8.67 20.52
N TYR A 468 9.99 -8.54 20.15
CA TYR A 468 10.61 -9.34 19.09
C TYR A 468 11.97 -9.81 19.55
N GLU A 469 12.08 -11.11 19.80
CA GLU A 469 13.27 -11.75 20.35
C GLU A 469 13.59 -13.01 19.54
N ASN A 470 14.87 -13.18 19.18
CA ASN A 470 15.37 -14.36 18.47
C ASN A 470 14.58 -14.73 17.19
N GLY A 471 14.03 -13.74 16.49
CA GLY A 471 13.23 -13.96 15.28
C GLY A 471 11.73 -14.18 15.50
N VAL A 472 11.23 -14.07 16.73
CA VAL A 472 9.85 -14.41 17.09
C VAL A 472 9.16 -13.22 17.74
N TRP A 473 7.90 -12.98 17.35
CA TRP A 473 7.04 -11.95 17.94
C TRP A 473 6.30 -12.49 19.17
N SER A 474 6.18 -11.71 20.24
CA SER A 474 5.43 -12.11 21.44
C SER A 474 3.92 -11.90 21.26
N VAL A 475 3.25 -12.77 20.50
CA VAL A 475 1.82 -12.63 20.17
C VAL A 475 1.03 -13.76 20.81
N GLU A 476 -0.11 -13.44 21.42
CA GLU A 476 -1.00 -14.43 22.02
C GLU A 476 -1.86 -15.12 20.94
N SER A 477 -2.24 -16.38 21.17
CA SER A 477 -2.95 -17.18 20.16
C SER A 477 -4.36 -16.68 19.85
N ASP A 478 -5.01 -16.04 20.82
CA ASP A 478 -6.34 -15.45 20.71
C ASP A 478 -6.35 -14.18 19.85
N GLU A 479 -5.26 -13.40 19.85
CA GLU A 479 -5.10 -12.25 18.96
C GLU A 479 -4.97 -12.63 17.48
N ILE A 480 -4.58 -13.88 17.18
CA ILE A 480 -4.53 -14.41 15.80
C ILE A 480 -5.90 -14.89 15.31
N ASP A 481 -6.80 -15.23 16.24
CA ASP A 481 -8.14 -15.71 15.89
C ASP A 481 -9.03 -14.54 15.47
N ILE A 482 -9.06 -14.28 14.15
CA ILE A 482 -9.93 -13.24 13.56
C ILE A 482 -11.42 -13.42 13.91
N GLY A 483 -11.85 -14.64 14.28
CA GLY A 483 -13.22 -14.89 14.72
C GLY A 483 -13.59 -14.14 16.00
N ASN A 484 -12.60 -13.76 16.83
CA ASN A 484 -12.84 -12.97 18.05
C ASN A 484 -13.19 -11.51 17.76
N TYR A 485 -12.95 -11.03 16.54
CA TYR A 485 -13.11 -9.63 16.16
C TYR A 485 -14.33 -9.39 15.25
N ILE A 486 -14.86 -10.44 14.62
CA ILE A 486 -16.02 -10.35 13.76
C ILE A 486 -17.20 -10.99 14.50
N GLU A 487 -18.01 -10.15 15.13
CA GLU A 487 -19.27 -10.55 15.77
C GLU A 487 -20.28 -10.97 14.68
N LEU A 488 -20.96 -12.09 14.91
CA LEU A 488 -22.04 -12.62 14.06
C LEU A 488 -23.41 -12.28 14.65
#